data_AF-A0A519RTF9-F1
#
_entry.id   AF-A0A519RTF9-F1
#
_cell.length_a   1.000
_cell.length_b   1.000
_cell.length_c   1.000
_cell.angle_alpha   90.00
_cell.angle_beta   90.00
_cell.angle_gamma   90.00
#
_symmetry.space_group_name_H-M   'P 1'
#
loop_
_entity.id
_entity.type
_entity.pdbx_description
1 polymer ?
#
loop_
_entity_poly.entity_id
_entity_poly.type
_entity_poly.pdbx_seq_one_letter_code
_entity_poly.pdbx_strand_id
1 'polypeptide(L)'
;MAKKSAEKPNRADVIGKTSSNHLSKIATWFFLSLILICIAIAATKECLNFLLFNFLYYTLAVSIAGLSALIPGYIQVKIPKYVDAGGAISILVLLVVFVNPSKAANYVDLCMDKSFSIIAHIKKSNGDVTPFINQEFSLLIGYHQPDPKTINSNGEVIFDNIPSQYIRDTVKLQPTNPKFKIVSQNSWTAIQHNEITFILVVDQDSTLVKGSLQIRDNKNNYPAKNAIILFDHEFAAKTNSDGSYRIKLPMKEGSDCEVSISHDGKVVYQDRTIISSKAPTSFIISPK
;
A
#
# COMPACT_ATOMS: atom_id res chain seq x y z
N MET A 1 11.21 -79.46 51.44
CA MET A 1 11.50 -78.10 51.93
C MET A 1 12.76 -77.58 51.22
N ALA A 2 12.63 -76.68 50.24
CA ALA A 2 13.76 -76.04 49.59
C ALA A 2 13.91 -74.60 50.12
N LYS A 3 15.06 -74.30 50.74
CA LYS A 3 15.42 -72.95 51.20
C LYS A 3 15.63 -72.05 49.97
N LYS A 4 14.75 -71.07 49.79
CA LYS A 4 14.89 -70.01 48.78
C LYS A 4 16.10 -69.15 49.16
N SER A 5 17.18 -69.22 48.38
CA SER A 5 18.38 -68.41 48.58
C SER A 5 18.05 -66.95 48.25
N ALA A 6 18.21 -66.07 49.23
CA ALA A 6 17.99 -64.64 49.05
C ALA A 6 19.15 -64.03 48.25
N GLU A 7 18.88 -63.70 47.00
CA GLU A 7 19.80 -62.99 46.11
C GLU A 7 20.08 -61.59 46.68
N LYS A 8 21.35 -61.34 47.05
CA LYS A 8 21.78 -60.03 47.56
C LYS A 8 21.62 -59.00 46.44
N PRO A 9 20.89 -57.88 46.66
CA PRO A 9 20.71 -56.88 45.64
C PRO A 9 22.06 -56.29 45.21
N ASN A 10 22.28 -56.26 43.90
CA ASN A 10 23.52 -55.83 43.28
C ASN A 10 23.76 -54.35 43.61
N ARG A 11 24.90 -54.03 44.24
CA ARG A 11 25.18 -52.70 44.81
C ARG A 11 25.22 -51.58 43.75
N ALA A 12 25.43 -51.93 42.48
CA ALA A 12 25.41 -51.01 41.35
C ALA A 12 24.02 -50.41 41.08
N ASP A 13 22.94 -51.15 41.37
CA ASP A 13 21.56 -50.68 41.12
C ASP A 13 21.11 -49.59 42.11
N VAL A 14 21.72 -49.53 43.29
CA VAL A 14 21.34 -48.58 44.35
C VAL A 14 21.93 -47.19 44.08
N ILE A 15 23.12 -47.10 43.48
CA ILE A 15 23.81 -45.82 43.24
C ILE A 15 23.18 -45.07 42.05
N GLY A 16 22.65 -45.78 41.04
CA GLY A 16 21.97 -45.18 39.90
C GLY A 16 20.65 -44.49 40.26
N LYS A 17 19.91 -45.01 41.25
CA LYS A 17 18.59 -44.50 41.64
C LYS A 17 18.63 -43.17 42.40
N THR A 18 19.66 -42.90 43.19
CA THR A 18 19.70 -41.70 44.05
C THR A 18 20.11 -40.44 43.29
N SER A 19 21.01 -40.55 42.30
CA SER A 19 21.45 -39.41 41.47
C SER A 19 20.35 -38.95 40.48
N SER A 20 19.60 -39.90 39.93
CA SER A 20 18.49 -39.64 39.00
C SER A 20 17.40 -38.72 39.59
N ASN A 21 17.12 -38.84 40.89
CA ASN A 21 16.05 -38.09 41.55
C ASN A 21 16.36 -36.58 41.71
N HIS A 22 17.63 -36.20 41.82
CA HIS A 22 17.99 -34.78 41.96
C HIS A 22 17.94 -34.03 40.62
N LEU A 23 18.45 -34.64 39.55
CA LEU A 23 18.42 -34.07 38.20
C LEU A 23 16.99 -33.91 37.68
N SER A 24 16.12 -34.91 37.89
CA SER A 24 14.71 -34.85 37.49
C SER A 24 13.96 -33.71 38.20
N LYS A 25 14.19 -33.50 39.50
CA LYS A 25 13.59 -32.39 40.25
C LYS A 25 14.02 -31.03 39.71
N ILE A 26 15.31 -30.83 39.46
CA ILE A 26 15.83 -29.57 38.92
C ILE A 26 15.23 -29.29 37.54
N ALA A 27 15.20 -30.29 36.66
CA ALA A 27 14.61 -30.15 35.33
C ALA A 27 13.10 -29.81 35.39
N THR A 28 12.36 -30.45 36.30
CA THR A 28 10.93 -30.18 36.51
C THR A 28 10.71 -28.72 36.92
N TRP A 29 11.47 -28.22 37.90
CA TRP A 29 11.39 -26.84 38.35
C TRP A 29 11.76 -25.83 37.25
N PHE A 30 12.77 -26.16 36.43
CA PHE A 30 13.19 -25.32 35.31
C PHE A 30 12.09 -25.17 34.24
N PHE A 31 11.50 -26.28 33.78
CA PHE A 31 10.43 -26.19 32.77
C PHE A 31 9.16 -25.57 33.33
N LEU A 32 8.82 -25.85 34.60
CA LEU A 32 7.68 -25.25 35.26
C LEU A 32 7.84 -23.73 35.40
N SER A 33 9.01 -23.24 35.82
CA SER A 33 9.26 -21.81 35.94
C SER A 33 9.18 -21.11 34.59
N LEU A 34 9.68 -21.75 33.53
CA LEU A 34 9.63 -21.21 32.18
C LEU A 34 8.20 -21.09 31.63
N ILE A 35 7.35 -22.09 31.90
CA ILE A 35 5.90 -22.03 31.59
C ILE A 35 5.25 -20.85 32.33
N LEU A 36 5.51 -20.71 33.63
CA LEU A 36 4.95 -19.63 34.43
C LEU A 36 5.41 -18.25 33.95
N ILE A 37 6.68 -18.10 33.54
CA ILE A 37 7.21 -16.87 32.95
C ILE A 37 6.50 -16.55 31.63
N CYS A 38 6.31 -17.53 30.75
CA CYS A 38 5.58 -17.30 29.48
C CYS A 38 4.15 -16.84 29.73
N ILE A 39 3.44 -17.48 30.68
CA ILE A 39 2.08 -17.09 31.07
C ILE A 39 2.07 -15.69 31.68
N ALA A 40 3.01 -15.36 32.56
CA ALA A 40 3.12 -14.04 33.17
C ALA A 40 3.39 -12.94 32.13
N ILE A 41 4.28 -13.18 31.16
CA ILE A 41 4.53 -12.24 30.06
C ILE A 41 3.27 -12.08 29.20
N ALA A 42 2.60 -13.19 28.86
CA ALA A 42 1.35 -13.14 28.08
C ALA A 42 0.20 -12.44 28.81
N ALA A 43 0.14 -12.54 30.15
CA ALA A 43 -0.88 -11.88 30.97
C ALA A 43 -0.61 -10.39 31.22
N THR A 44 0.66 -9.97 31.19
CA THR A 44 1.05 -8.57 31.46
C THR A 44 1.17 -7.72 30.20
N LYS A 45 1.32 -8.35 29.03
CA LYS A 45 1.39 -7.66 27.75
C LYS A 45 0.06 -7.78 27.03
N GLU A 46 -0.73 -6.70 27.10
CA GLU A 46 -1.97 -6.54 26.33
C GLU A 46 -1.72 -6.66 24.81
N CYS A 47 -0.52 -6.29 24.36
CA CYS A 47 -0.11 -6.35 22.97
C CYS A 47 1.18 -7.16 22.77
N LEU A 48 1.06 -8.31 22.08
CA LEU A 48 2.18 -9.17 21.69
C LEU A 48 2.50 -8.96 20.21
N ASN A 49 3.68 -8.44 19.89
CA ASN A 49 4.12 -8.38 18.49
C ASN A 49 4.35 -9.80 17.93
N PHE A 50 4.33 -9.96 16.61
CA PHE A 50 4.45 -11.26 15.94
C PHE A 50 5.70 -12.05 16.37
N LEU A 51 6.82 -11.36 16.54
CA LEU A 51 8.09 -11.98 16.92
C LEU A 51 8.06 -12.50 18.35
N LEU A 52 7.56 -11.70 19.30
CA LEU A 52 7.44 -12.08 20.72
C LEU A 52 6.39 -13.16 20.90
N PHE A 53 5.27 -13.10 20.16
CA PHE A 53 4.26 -14.16 20.14
C PHE A 53 4.89 -15.49 19.71
N ASN A 54 5.60 -15.51 18.57
CA ASN A 54 6.26 -16.72 18.09
C ASN A 54 7.31 -17.22 19.08
N PHE A 55 8.12 -16.32 19.65
CA PHE A 55 9.10 -16.68 20.66
C PHE A 55 8.43 -17.35 21.87
N LEU A 56 7.43 -16.70 22.48
CA LEU A 56 6.70 -17.25 23.62
C LEU A 56 6.02 -18.57 23.28
N TYR A 57 5.43 -18.68 22.08
CA TYR A 57 4.78 -19.88 21.61
C TYR A 57 5.76 -21.06 21.52
N TYR A 58 6.91 -20.88 20.87
CA TYR A 58 7.92 -21.93 20.76
C TYR A 58 8.53 -22.26 22.12
N THR A 59 8.81 -21.26 22.95
CA THR A 59 9.38 -21.42 24.28
C THR A 59 8.41 -22.17 25.22
N LEU A 60 7.11 -21.89 25.13
CA LEU A 60 6.06 -22.63 25.83
C LEU A 60 5.97 -24.08 25.31
N ALA A 61 5.97 -24.28 23.99
CA ALA A 61 5.91 -25.62 23.38
C ALA A 61 7.10 -26.50 23.80
N VAL A 62 8.32 -25.95 23.75
CA VAL A 62 9.54 -26.64 24.22
C VAL A 62 9.45 -27.00 25.69
N SER A 63 8.85 -26.13 26.52
CA SER A 63 8.77 -26.36 27.96
C SER A 63 7.72 -27.39 28.35
N ILE A 64 6.57 -27.40 27.67
CA ILE A 64 5.56 -28.46 27.83
C ILE A 64 6.14 -29.80 27.36
N ALA A 65 6.87 -29.80 26.23
CA ALA A 65 7.57 -30.98 25.75
C ALA A 65 8.58 -31.48 26.79
N GLY A 66 9.46 -30.60 27.30
CA GLY A 66 10.44 -30.92 28.33
C GLY A 66 9.82 -31.50 29.60
N LEU A 67 8.73 -30.89 30.08
CA LEU A 67 7.99 -31.39 31.25
C LEU A 67 7.39 -32.78 31.00
N SER A 68 6.93 -33.04 29.78
CA SER A 68 6.30 -34.31 29.41
C SER A 68 7.31 -35.44 29.18
N ALA A 69 8.57 -35.13 28.86
CA ALA A 69 9.66 -36.12 28.89
C ALA A 69 9.90 -36.69 30.30
N LEU A 70 9.63 -35.88 31.34
CA LEU A 70 9.92 -36.24 32.72
C LEU A 70 8.83 -37.13 33.34
N ILE A 71 7.67 -37.26 32.70
CA ILE A 71 6.55 -38.10 33.16
C ILE A 71 6.57 -39.42 32.36
N PRO A 72 7.13 -40.51 32.91
CA PRO A 72 7.19 -41.78 32.20
C PRO A 72 5.79 -42.33 31.92
N GLY A 73 5.56 -42.77 30.67
CA GLY A 73 4.38 -43.55 30.27
C GLY A 73 3.16 -42.78 29.78
N TYR A 74 3.22 -41.45 29.64
CA TYR A 74 1.97 -40.67 29.53
C TYR A 74 1.40 -40.51 28.11
N ILE A 75 2.19 -40.37 27.03
CA ILE A 75 1.63 -40.11 25.69
C ILE A 75 2.51 -40.73 24.57
N GLN A 76 1.90 -41.52 23.68
CA GLN A 76 2.47 -41.93 22.41
C GLN A 76 1.54 -41.46 21.29
N VAL A 77 2.04 -40.65 20.37
CA VAL A 77 1.31 -40.23 19.17
C VAL A 77 1.81 -41.06 18.00
N LYS A 78 0.94 -41.90 17.47
CA LYS A 78 1.18 -42.68 16.25
C LYS A 78 0.33 -42.11 15.13
N ILE A 79 0.97 -41.40 14.20
CA ILE A 79 0.34 -40.95 12.95
C ILE A 79 0.71 -41.97 11.87
N PRO A 80 -0.26 -42.76 11.35
CA PRO A 80 0.04 -43.82 10.40
C PRO A 80 0.79 -43.24 9.19
N LYS A 81 1.95 -43.82 8.87
CA LYS A 81 2.87 -43.49 7.76
C LYS A 81 3.76 -42.24 7.90
N TYR A 82 3.63 -41.42 8.94
CA TYR A 82 4.37 -40.15 9.01
C TYR A 82 5.23 -39.99 10.26
N VAL A 83 4.71 -40.29 11.46
CA VAL A 83 5.42 -40.02 12.72
C VAL A 83 5.03 -41.05 13.78
N ASP A 84 6.02 -41.67 14.42
CA ASP A 84 5.87 -42.38 15.69
C ASP A 84 6.68 -41.60 16.74
N ALA A 85 5.97 -40.83 17.58
CA ALA A 85 6.58 -39.96 18.58
C ALA A 85 6.03 -40.29 19.97
N GLY A 86 6.92 -40.65 20.90
CA GLY A 86 6.61 -40.82 22.31
C GLY A 86 7.00 -39.61 23.15
N GLY A 87 6.30 -39.38 24.27
CA GLY A 87 6.65 -38.40 25.29
C GLY A 87 6.67 -36.96 24.77
N ALA A 88 7.74 -36.23 25.05
CA ALA A 88 7.93 -34.82 24.70
C ALA A 88 7.72 -34.48 23.22
N ILE A 89 8.19 -35.36 22.34
CA ILE A 89 8.15 -35.15 20.88
C ILE A 89 6.70 -35.17 20.39
N SER A 90 5.84 -35.98 21.03
CA SER A 90 4.44 -36.12 20.65
C SER A 90 3.65 -34.82 20.86
N ILE A 91 3.92 -34.08 21.93
CA ILE A 91 3.25 -32.82 22.24
C ILE A 91 3.80 -31.69 21.39
N LEU A 92 5.10 -31.68 21.11
CA LEU A 92 5.69 -30.71 20.19
C LEU A 92 5.12 -30.87 18.78
N VAL A 93 4.98 -32.11 18.30
CA VAL A 93 4.32 -32.40 17.01
C VAL A 93 2.85 -31.97 17.06
N LEU A 94 2.13 -32.25 18.15
CA LEU A 94 0.72 -31.89 18.25
C LEU A 94 0.50 -30.36 18.28
N LEU A 95 1.32 -29.62 19.02
CA LEU A 95 1.30 -28.16 19.03
C LEU A 95 1.68 -27.58 17.66
N VAL A 96 2.83 -27.99 17.10
CA VAL A 96 3.31 -27.41 15.83
C VAL A 96 2.42 -27.77 14.64
N VAL A 97 1.88 -28.99 14.60
CA VAL A 97 1.06 -29.47 13.46
C VAL A 97 -0.40 -29.02 13.58
N PHE A 98 -1.02 -29.05 14.76
CA PHE A 98 -2.44 -28.71 14.90
C PHE A 98 -2.69 -27.23 15.19
N VAL A 99 -1.80 -26.56 15.92
CA VAL A 99 -1.88 -25.10 16.10
C VAL A 99 -1.10 -24.47 14.96
N ASN A 100 -1.74 -24.44 13.79
CA ASN A 100 -1.18 -23.87 12.59
C ASN A 100 -0.81 -22.40 12.87
N PRO A 101 0.48 -22.01 12.85
CA PRO A 101 0.90 -20.65 13.21
C PRO A 101 0.29 -19.60 12.28
N SER A 102 -0.15 -19.98 11.08
CA SER A 102 -0.91 -19.10 10.18
C SER A 102 -2.29 -18.71 10.73
N LYS A 103 -2.95 -19.58 11.51
CA LYS A 103 -4.20 -19.23 12.22
C LYS A 103 -3.93 -18.37 13.44
N ALA A 104 -2.79 -18.56 14.10
CA ALA A 104 -2.35 -17.71 15.21
C ALA A 104 -1.90 -16.32 14.75
N ALA A 105 -1.40 -16.19 13.52
CA ALA A 105 -1.06 -14.89 12.92
C ALA A 105 -2.29 -13.95 12.83
N ASN A 106 -3.49 -14.50 12.62
CA ASN A 106 -4.74 -13.72 12.67
C ASN A 106 -5.08 -13.20 14.08
N TYR A 107 -4.53 -13.81 15.14
CA TYR A 107 -4.68 -13.31 16.52
C TYR A 107 -3.67 -12.21 16.86
N VAL A 108 -2.53 -12.14 16.15
CA VAL A 108 -1.53 -11.08 16.35
C VAL A 108 -2.04 -9.72 15.84
N ASP A 109 -3.02 -9.71 14.93
CA ASP A 109 -3.71 -8.49 14.50
C ASP A 109 -4.59 -7.85 15.60
N LEU A 110 -4.86 -8.55 16.71
CA LEU A 110 -5.60 -8.00 17.86
C LEU A 110 -4.86 -6.88 18.61
N CYS A 111 -3.56 -6.74 18.35
CA CYS A 111 -2.67 -5.82 19.03
C CYS A 111 -2.33 -4.57 18.20
N MET A 112 -2.83 -4.49 16.97
CA MET A 112 -2.85 -3.21 16.27
C MET A 112 -3.90 -2.33 16.93
N ASP A 113 -3.61 -1.04 17.08
CA ASP A 113 -4.63 -0.05 17.44
C ASP A 113 -5.89 -0.35 16.62
N LYS A 114 -7.07 -0.36 17.26
CA LYS A 114 -8.35 -0.69 16.59
C LYS A 114 -8.52 0.07 15.28
N SER A 115 -7.87 1.23 15.22
CA SER A 115 -7.68 2.00 14.02
C SER A 115 -6.27 2.55 13.88
N PHE A 116 -5.87 2.85 12.66
CA PHE A 116 -4.67 3.62 12.34
C PHE A 116 -5.04 4.87 11.54
N SER A 117 -4.04 5.72 11.29
CA SER A 117 -4.18 6.91 10.45
C SER A 117 -3.22 6.86 9.27
N ILE A 118 -3.64 7.41 8.13
CA ILE A 118 -2.80 7.65 6.96
C ILE A 118 -2.66 9.16 6.77
N ILE A 119 -1.42 9.62 6.60
CA ILE A 119 -1.11 10.99 6.19
C ILE A 119 -0.75 10.94 4.70
N ALA A 120 -1.61 11.52 3.87
CA ALA A 120 -1.39 11.63 2.43
C ALA A 120 -0.73 12.97 2.10
N HIS A 121 0.54 12.96 1.71
CA HIS A 121 1.29 14.11 1.24
C HIS A 121 1.00 14.36 -0.24
N ILE A 122 0.40 15.49 -0.59
CA ILE A 122 -0.04 15.80 -1.96
C ILE A 122 0.95 16.78 -2.59
N LYS A 123 1.64 16.34 -3.65
CA LYS A 123 2.62 17.16 -4.38
C LYS A 123 2.18 17.38 -5.83
N LYS A 124 2.46 18.54 -6.39
CA LYS A 124 2.29 18.79 -7.83
C LYS A 124 3.48 18.21 -8.61
N SER A 125 3.22 17.67 -9.80
CA SER A 125 4.27 17.10 -10.66
C SER A 125 5.27 18.12 -11.20
N ASN A 126 4.94 19.40 -11.22
CA ASN A 126 5.78 20.48 -11.75
C ASN A 126 6.76 21.05 -10.71
N GLY A 127 6.83 20.46 -9.50
CA GLY A 127 7.67 20.98 -8.41
C GLY A 127 7.16 22.30 -7.81
N ASP A 128 5.97 22.74 -8.21
CA ASP A 128 5.31 23.91 -7.64
C ASP A 128 4.94 23.62 -6.18
N VAL A 129 5.40 24.50 -5.31
CA VAL A 129 5.22 24.42 -3.85
C VAL A 129 3.89 24.99 -3.40
N THR A 130 3.12 25.63 -4.29
CA THR A 130 1.82 26.17 -3.91
C THR A 130 0.86 25.02 -3.58
N PRO A 131 0.39 24.94 -2.33
CA PRO A 131 -0.47 23.84 -1.90
C PRO A 131 -1.79 23.88 -2.66
N PHE A 132 -2.42 22.73 -2.86
CA PHE A 132 -3.82 22.69 -3.25
C PHE A 132 -4.60 23.29 -2.07
N ILE A 133 -5.32 24.39 -2.26
CA ILE A 133 -6.12 25.00 -1.19
C ILE A 133 -7.58 24.59 -1.41
N ASN A 134 -8.27 24.22 -0.33
CA ASN A 134 -9.69 23.84 -0.32
C ASN A 134 -10.05 22.71 -1.30
N GLN A 135 -9.14 21.77 -1.54
CA GLN A 135 -9.45 20.55 -2.30
C GLN A 135 -9.76 19.40 -1.34
N GLU A 136 -10.78 18.63 -1.69
CA GLU A 136 -11.15 17.42 -0.96
C GLU A 136 -10.62 16.18 -1.67
N PHE A 137 -10.22 15.20 -0.87
CA PHE A 137 -9.74 13.92 -1.32
C PHE A 137 -10.46 12.81 -0.59
N SER A 138 -10.87 11.78 -1.34
CA SER A 138 -11.34 10.52 -0.80
C SER A 138 -10.20 9.52 -0.78
N LEU A 139 -10.14 8.69 0.27
CA LEU A 139 -9.25 7.54 0.35
C LEU A 139 -10.04 6.27 0.08
N LEU A 140 -9.51 5.38 -0.76
CA LEU A 140 -10.03 4.04 -0.95
C LEU A 140 -8.96 3.05 -0.49
N ILE A 141 -9.28 2.26 0.54
CA ILE A 141 -8.39 1.24 1.10
C ILE A 141 -9.10 -0.11 1.11
N GLY A 142 -8.69 -0.99 0.18
CA GLY A 142 -9.43 -2.22 -0.09
C GLY A 142 -10.88 -1.93 -0.50
N TYR A 143 -11.84 -2.32 0.35
CA TYR A 143 -13.28 -2.03 0.18
C TYR A 143 -13.79 -0.92 1.11
N HIS A 144 -12.92 -0.33 1.93
CA HIS A 144 -13.30 0.73 2.85
C HIS A 144 -12.99 2.10 2.23
N GLN A 145 -13.92 3.02 2.41
CA GLN A 145 -13.83 4.39 1.92
C GLN A 145 -14.22 5.33 3.06
N PRO A 146 -13.25 5.87 3.82
CA PRO A 146 -13.52 6.92 4.79
C PRO A 146 -14.14 8.16 4.12
N ASP A 147 -14.79 9.00 4.92
CA ASP A 147 -15.32 10.28 4.44
C ASP A 147 -14.22 11.13 3.81
N PRO A 148 -14.51 11.87 2.72
CA PRO A 148 -13.56 12.78 2.12
C PRO A 148 -13.02 13.80 3.12
N LYS A 149 -11.73 14.13 2.99
CA LYS A 149 -11.04 15.10 3.85
C LYS A 149 -10.45 16.22 3.02
N THR A 150 -10.50 17.43 3.55
CA THR A 150 -9.85 18.61 2.96
C THR A 150 -8.35 18.59 3.22
N ILE A 151 -7.58 18.99 2.21
CA ILE A 151 -6.14 19.21 2.34
C ILE A 151 -5.84 20.42 3.25
N ASN A 152 -4.82 20.28 4.10
CA ASN A 152 -4.36 21.35 4.99
C ASN A 152 -3.36 22.30 4.28
N SER A 153 -2.92 23.34 4.98
CA SER A 153 -1.93 24.32 4.47
C SER A 153 -0.55 23.73 4.15
N ASN A 154 -0.22 22.56 4.71
CA ASN A 154 1.05 21.87 4.49
C ASN A 154 1.02 20.96 3.26
N GLY A 155 -0.13 20.84 2.58
CA GLY A 155 -0.32 19.91 1.48
C GLY A 155 -0.60 18.47 1.94
N GLU A 156 -1.08 18.28 3.17
CA GLU A 156 -1.36 16.97 3.75
C GLU A 156 -2.87 16.74 3.88
N VAL A 157 -3.29 15.50 3.69
CA VAL A 157 -4.65 15.03 3.98
C VAL A 157 -4.55 13.91 5.01
N ILE A 158 -5.19 14.08 6.16
CA ILE A 158 -5.12 13.12 7.27
C ILE A 158 -6.42 12.31 7.30
N PHE A 159 -6.30 11.01 7.05
CA PHE A 159 -7.39 10.04 7.19
C PHE A 159 -7.17 9.27 8.49
N ASP A 160 -8.02 9.54 9.48
CA ASP A 160 -7.96 8.98 10.81
C ASP A 160 -9.00 7.87 11.03
N ASN A 161 -8.83 7.11 12.12
CA ASN A 161 -9.77 6.07 12.55
C ASN A 161 -10.02 4.95 11.53
N ILE A 162 -9.04 4.63 10.68
CA ILE A 162 -9.12 3.55 9.69
C ILE A 162 -9.00 2.20 10.38
N PRO A 163 -9.97 1.27 10.28
CA PRO A 163 -9.89 -0.01 10.97
C PRO A 163 -8.63 -0.82 10.60
N SER A 164 -7.94 -1.36 11.61
CA SER A 164 -6.65 -2.07 11.42
C SER A 164 -6.69 -3.26 10.45
N GLN A 165 -7.85 -3.88 10.27
CA GLN A 165 -8.04 -4.94 9.27
C GLN A 165 -7.67 -4.52 7.83
N TYR A 166 -7.67 -3.22 7.54
CA TYR A 166 -7.33 -2.67 6.22
C TYR A 166 -5.84 -2.30 6.08
N ILE A 167 -4.99 -2.48 7.08
CA ILE A 167 -3.60 -1.98 7.06
C ILE A 167 -2.74 -2.59 5.93
N ARG A 168 -3.09 -3.79 5.47
CA ARG A 168 -2.43 -4.52 4.38
C ARG A 168 -3.04 -4.27 3.01
N ASP A 169 -4.19 -3.60 2.97
CA ASP A 169 -4.92 -3.39 1.72
C ASP A 169 -4.30 -2.29 0.89
N THR A 170 -4.59 -2.34 -0.42
CA THR A 170 -4.11 -1.33 -1.35
C THR A 170 -4.78 0.01 -1.08
N VAL A 171 -3.96 1.04 -0.90
CA VAL A 171 -4.39 2.43 -0.73
C VAL A 171 -4.40 3.13 -2.09
N LYS A 172 -5.54 3.75 -2.40
CA LYS A 172 -5.73 4.63 -3.55
C LYS A 172 -6.33 5.94 -3.07
N LEU A 173 -5.74 7.05 -3.49
CA LEU A 173 -6.35 8.36 -3.28
C LEU A 173 -7.22 8.71 -4.50
N GLN A 174 -8.30 9.44 -4.28
CA GLN A 174 -9.20 9.93 -5.33
C GLN A 174 -9.49 11.41 -5.07
N PRO A 175 -9.04 12.33 -5.93
CA PRO A 175 -9.46 13.73 -5.86
C PRO A 175 -10.96 13.83 -6.08
N THR A 176 -11.68 14.57 -5.23
CA THR A 176 -13.12 14.82 -5.43
C THR A 176 -13.34 15.74 -6.65
N ASN A 177 -12.36 16.59 -6.95
CA ASN A 177 -12.36 17.45 -8.13
C ASN A 177 -11.75 16.73 -9.34
N PRO A 178 -12.50 16.54 -10.44
CA PRO A 178 -12.05 15.79 -11.60
C PRO A 178 -10.90 16.46 -12.38
N LYS A 179 -10.59 17.73 -12.08
CA LYS A 179 -9.46 18.45 -12.71
C LYS A 179 -8.09 17.96 -12.26
N PHE A 180 -8.00 17.00 -11.36
CA PHE A 180 -6.72 16.47 -10.90
C PHE A 180 -6.63 14.97 -11.12
N LYS A 181 -5.45 14.54 -11.56
CA LYS A 181 -5.14 13.14 -11.77
C LYS A 181 -3.87 12.78 -11.01
N ILE A 182 -3.89 11.63 -10.35
CA ILE A 182 -2.71 11.07 -9.70
C ILE A 182 -1.85 10.41 -10.76
N VAL A 183 -0.57 10.81 -10.82
CA VAL A 183 0.42 10.25 -11.76
C VAL A 183 1.37 9.27 -11.10
N SER A 184 1.60 9.39 -9.79
CA SER A 184 2.42 8.44 -9.04
C SER A 184 2.13 8.46 -7.54
N GLN A 185 2.54 7.39 -6.86
CA GLN A 185 2.53 7.26 -5.41
C GLN A 185 3.78 6.49 -4.94
N ASN A 186 4.29 6.79 -3.74
CA ASN A 186 5.51 6.16 -3.20
C ASN A 186 5.26 4.81 -2.50
N SER A 187 4.03 4.55 -2.05
CA SER A 187 3.64 3.34 -1.31
C SER A 187 2.25 2.90 -1.76
N TRP A 188 1.98 1.60 -1.66
CA TRP A 188 0.68 1.03 -2.01
C TRP A 188 -0.10 0.54 -0.79
N THR A 189 0.52 0.46 0.38
CA THR A 189 -0.11 -0.09 1.61
C THR A 189 0.28 0.72 2.83
N ALA A 190 -0.59 0.74 3.85
CA ALA A 190 -0.32 1.45 5.10
C ALA A 190 0.76 0.75 5.96
N ILE A 191 0.93 -0.57 5.79
CA ILE A 191 1.97 -1.32 6.50
C ILE A 191 3.40 -0.93 6.09
N GLN A 192 3.58 -0.49 4.84
CA GLN A 192 4.87 -0.03 4.34
C GLN A 192 5.22 1.35 4.91
N HIS A 193 4.26 2.27 4.83
CA HIS A 193 4.38 3.63 5.35
C HIS A 193 2.99 4.17 5.73
N ASN A 194 2.87 4.74 6.92
CA ASN A 194 1.70 5.53 7.34
C ASN A 194 1.64 6.90 6.65
N GLU A 195 2.77 7.35 6.09
CA GLU A 195 2.88 8.57 5.29
C GLU A 195 3.07 8.23 3.81
N ILE A 196 2.07 8.55 2.99
CA ILE A 196 2.04 8.21 1.57
C ILE A 196 2.08 9.50 0.76
N THR A 197 3.05 9.64 -0.13
CA THR A 197 3.14 10.77 -1.05
C THR A 197 2.44 10.43 -2.37
N PHE A 198 1.52 11.30 -2.77
CA PHE A 198 0.84 11.26 -4.07
C PHE A 198 1.29 12.45 -4.91
N ILE A 199 1.68 12.18 -6.16
CA ILE A 199 1.99 13.23 -7.13
C ILE A 199 0.79 13.42 -8.05
N LEU A 200 0.31 14.65 -8.13
CA LEU A 200 -0.84 15.04 -8.93
C LEU A 200 -0.41 15.92 -10.09
N VAL A 201 -1.11 15.76 -11.20
CA VAL A 201 -1.14 16.71 -12.31
C VAL A 201 -2.54 17.31 -12.40
N VAL A 202 -2.62 18.54 -12.86
CA VAL A 202 -3.90 19.09 -13.31
C VAL A 202 -4.26 18.34 -14.59
N ASP A 203 -5.34 17.55 -14.53
CA ASP A 203 -5.99 17.00 -15.71
C ASP A 203 -6.73 18.15 -16.37
N GLN A 204 -5.99 18.97 -17.11
CA GLN A 204 -6.58 20.02 -17.92
C GLN A 204 -7.20 19.34 -19.14
N ASP A 205 -8.50 19.60 -19.33
CA ASP A 205 -9.16 19.30 -20.60
C ASP A 205 -8.25 19.80 -21.72
N SER A 206 -8.02 18.96 -22.71
CA SER A 206 -7.19 19.36 -23.84
C SER A 206 -7.89 19.04 -25.15
N THR A 207 -7.98 20.06 -26.00
CA THR A 207 -8.62 19.95 -27.29
C THR A 207 -7.57 20.02 -28.39
N LEU A 208 -7.59 19.03 -29.27
CA LEU A 208 -6.78 19.06 -30.47
C LEU A 208 -7.49 19.89 -31.54
N VAL A 209 -7.01 21.10 -31.76
CA VAL A 209 -7.48 21.97 -32.82
C VAL A 209 -6.72 21.67 -34.10
N LYS A 210 -7.47 21.51 -35.19
CA LYS A 210 -6.96 21.39 -36.55
C LYS A 210 -7.59 22.48 -37.37
N GLY A 211 -6.85 23.05 -38.31
CA GLY A 211 -7.42 24.06 -39.18
C GLY A 211 -6.58 24.34 -40.41
N SER A 212 -7.07 25.27 -41.21
CA SER A 212 -6.38 25.79 -42.38
C SER A 212 -6.48 27.30 -42.43
N LEU A 213 -5.42 27.94 -42.92
CA LEU A 213 -5.35 29.37 -43.13
C LEU A 213 -5.09 29.64 -44.60
N GLN A 214 -5.94 30.47 -45.19
CA GLN A 214 -5.83 30.90 -46.58
C GLN A 214 -5.76 32.43 -46.68
N ILE A 215 -4.93 32.93 -47.59
CA ILE A 215 -4.85 34.33 -47.99
C ILE A 215 -5.71 34.51 -49.24
N ARG A 216 -6.64 35.46 -49.21
CA ARG A 216 -7.44 35.82 -50.38
C ARG A 216 -6.76 36.92 -51.18
N ASP A 217 -6.49 36.66 -52.45
CA ASP A 217 -5.97 37.63 -53.43
C ASP A 217 -6.77 37.53 -54.73
N ASN A 218 -7.39 38.64 -55.16
CA ASN A 218 -8.09 38.77 -56.44
C ASN A 218 -9.02 37.59 -56.80
N LYS A 219 -9.85 37.17 -55.84
CA LYS A 219 -10.81 36.03 -55.88
C LYS A 219 -10.21 34.63 -55.76
N ASN A 220 -8.88 34.49 -55.78
CA ASN A 220 -8.20 33.23 -55.51
C ASN A 220 -7.85 33.13 -54.02
N ASN A 221 -7.84 31.91 -53.49
CA ASN A 221 -7.37 31.62 -52.15
C ASN A 221 -6.05 30.84 -52.25
N TYR A 222 -5.02 31.33 -51.58
CA TYR A 222 -3.70 30.68 -51.49
C TYR A 222 -3.44 30.24 -50.06
N PRO A 223 -2.77 29.10 -49.83
CA PRO A 223 -2.40 28.68 -48.48
C PRO A 223 -1.44 29.70 -47.84
N ALA A 224 -1.77 30.14 -46.63
CA ALA A 224 -0.92 31.03 -45.85
C ALA A 224 0.21 30.21 -45.20
N LYS A 225 1.31 29.99 -45.92
CA LYS A 225 2.47 29.23 -45.42
C LYS A 225 3.22 30.00 -44.33
N ASN A 226 3.74 29.30 -43.33
CA ASN A 226 4.56 29.88 -42.24
C ASN A 226 3.90 30.97 -41.40
N ALA A 227 2.57 31.11 -41.45
CA ALA A 227 1.82 32.00 -40.56
C ALA A 227 1.91 31.49 -39.12
N ILE A 228 1.92 32.43 -38.17
CA ILE A 228 1.85 32.14 -36.74
C ILE A 228 0.43 32.42 -36.27
N ILE A 229 -0.20 31.42 -35.68
CA ILE A 229 -1.54 31.52 -35.08
C ILE A 229 -1.35 31.42 -33.57
N LEU A 230 -1.84 32.39 -32.83
CA LEU A 230 -1.67 32.51 -31.39
C LEU A 230 -3.04 32.48 -30.72
N PHE A 231 -3.27 31.48 -29.87
CA PHE A 231 -4.49 31.31 -29.07
C PHE A 231 -4.25 31.85 -27.65
N ASP A 232 -5.15 32.72 -27.17
CA ASP A 232 -5.09 33.42 -25.87
C ASP A 232 -3.74 34.05 -25.54
N HIS A 233 -3.02 34.52 -26.56
CA HIS A 233 -1.66 35.07 -26.45
C HIS A 233 -0.57 34.12 -25.92
N GLU A 234 -0.90 32.86 -25.59
CA GLU A 234 0.01 31.91 -24.95
C GLU A 234 0.39 30.73 -25.86
N PHE A 235 -0.56 30.22 -26.66
CA PHE A 235 -0.38 28.98 -27.40
C PHE A 235 -0.20 29.24 -28.89
N ALA A 236 1.01 29.01 -29.41
CA ALA A 236 1.34 29.28 -30.81
C ALA A 236 1.32 28.01 -31.67
N ALA A 237 0.71 28.10 -32.85
CA ALA A 237 0.80 27.14 -33.94
C ALA A 237 1.42 27.80 -35.16
N LYS A 238 2.15 27.03 -35.97
CA LYS A 238 2.68 27.47 -37.25
C LYS A 238 2.02 26.70 -38.39
N THR A 239 1.63 27.39 -39.45
CA THR A 239 1.05 26.73 -40.62
C THR A 239 2.11 26.10 -41.51
N ASN A 240 1.76 24.95 -42.10
CA ASN A 240 2.59 24.20 -43.03
C ASN A 240 2.53 24.78 -44.45
N SER A 241 3.19 24.12 -45.41
CA SER A 241 3.23 24.53 -46.83
C SER A 241 1.86 24.56 -47.52
N ASP A 242 0.91 23.75 -47.03
CA ASP A 242 -0.48 23.70 -47.48
C ASP A 242 -1.42 24.64 -46.69
N GLY A 243 -0.86 25.46 -45.78
CA GLY A 243 -1.63 26.36 -44.92
C GLY A 243 -2.37 25.66 -43.77
N SER A 244 -2.19 24.34 -43.60
CA SER A 244 -2.77 23.60 -42.48
C SER A 244 -2.00 23.82 -41.18
N TYR A 245 -2.67 23.68 -40.04
CA TYR A 245 -2.03 23.69 -38.73
C TYR A 245 -2.73 22.71 -37.77
N ARG A 246 -2.00 22.31 -36.73
CA ARG A 246 -2.48 21.44 -35.67
C ARG A 246 -1.86 21.84 -34.34
N ILE A 247 -2.67 22.03 -33.32
CA ILE A 247 -2.23 22.37 -31.96
C ILE A 247 -3.10 21.67 -30.92
N LYS A 248 -2.49 21.27 -29.80
CA LYS A 248 -3.21 20.73 -28.64
C LYS A 248 -3.30 21.85 -27.61
N LEU A 249 -4.50 22.39 -27.40
CA LEU A 249 -4.75 23.48 -26.45
C LEU A 249 -5.20 22.88 -25.11
N PRO A 250 -4.73 23.39 -23.96
CA PRO A 250 -5.16 22.95 -22.62
C PRO A 250 -6.52 23.56 -22.24
N MET A 251 -7.49 23.44 -23.14
CA MET A 251 -8.82 24.01 -23.01
C MET A 251 -9.87 22.96 -23.39
N LYS A 252 -11.04 23.04 -22.75
CA LYS A 252 -12.21 22.21 -23.08
C LYS A 252 -12.78 22.56 -24.45
N GLU A 253 -13.30 21.55 -25.15
CA GLU A 253 -14.06 21.78 -26.38
C GLU A 253 -15.31 22.63 -26.07
N GLY A 254 -15.56 23.64 -26.88
CA GLY A 254 -16.61 24.64 -26.67
C GLY A 254 -16.16 25.88 -25.90
N SER A 255 -14.93 25.93 -25.40
CA SER A 255 -14.38 27.15 -24.79
C SER A 255 -14.17 28.24 -25.83
N ASP A 256 -14.49 29.48 -25.45
CA ASP A 256 -14.18 30.70 -26.21
C ASP A 256 -12.73 31.13 -25.95
N CYS A 257 -11.97 31.44 -27.00
CA CYS A 257 -10.59 31.91 -26.91
C CYS A 257 -10.31 33.02 -27.92
N GLU A 258 -9.38 33.91 -27.59
CA GLU A 258 -8.87 34.91 -28.51
C GLU A 258 -7.86 34.27 -29.48
N VAL A 259 -7.96 34.59 -30.77
CA VAL A 259 -7.06 34.13 -31.81
C VAL A 259 -6.49 35.32 -32.54
N SER A 260 -5.16 35.42 -32.55
CA SER A 260 -4.43 36.36 -33.39
C SER A 260 -3.59 35.61 -34.42
N ILE A 261 -3.57 36.11 -35.65
CA ILE A 261 -2.82 35.50 -36.75
C ILE A 261 -1.85 36.53 -37.28
N SER A 262 -0.57 36.15 -37.29
CA SER A 262 0.51 36.94 -37.86
C SER A 262 1.06 36.28 -39.13
N HIS A 263 1.18 37.07 -40.20
CA HIS A 263 1.80 36.66 -41.46
C HIS A 263 2.87 37.68 -41.83
N ASP A 264 4.07 37.21 -42.21
CA ASP A 264 5.23 38.06 -42.50
C ASP A 264 5.53 39.13 -41.43
N GLY A 265 5.38 38.75 -40.15
CA GLY A 265 5.65 39.61 -39.00
C GLY A 265 4.58 40.66 -38.69
N LYS A 266 3.44 40.66 -39.40
CA LYS A 266 2.31 41.57 -39.16
C LYS A 266 1.07 40.81 -38.71
N VAL A 267 0.36 41.34 -37.71
CA VAL A 267 -0.95 40.81 -37.30
C VAL A 267 -1.97 41.17 -38.38
N VAL A 268 -2.57 40.15 -38.98
CA VAL A 268 -3.52 40.26 -40.11
C VAL A 268 -4.94 39.87 -39.73
N TYR A 269 -5.12 39.21 -38.60
CA TYR A 269 -6.42 38.83 -38.05
C TYR A 269 -6.34 38.76 -36.52
N GLN A 270 -7.40 39.20 -35.85
CA GLN A 270 -7.58 39.11 -34.41
C GLN A 270 -9.08 39.06 -34.11
N ASP A 271 -9.53 37.95 -33.55
CA ASP A 271 -10.95 37.73 -33.22
C ASP A 271 -11.08 36.63 -32.17
N ARG A 272 -12.29 36.42 -31.66
CA ARG A 272 -12.60 35.31 -30.75
C ARG A 272 -13.15 34.11 -31.52
N THR A 273 -12.84 32.90 -31.07
CA THR A 273 -13.36 31.67 -31.67
C THR A 273 -13.69 30.63 -30.62
N ILE A 274 -14.58 29.70 -30.97
CA ILE A 274 -14.93 28.56 -30.13
C ILE A 274 -14.02 27.39 -30.50
N ILE A 275 -13.31 26.86 -29.51
CA ILE A 275 -12.44 25.70 -29.65
C ILE A 275 -13.26 24.47 -30.01
N SER A 276 -12.95 23.83 -31.14
CA SER A 276 -13.59 22.59 -31.57
C SER A 276 -12.57 21.53 -32.00
N SER A 277 -12.85 20.27 -31.67
CA SER A 277 -12.09 19.11 -32.16
C SER A 277 -12.67 18.54 -33.47
N LYS A 278 -13.93 18.86 -33.76
CA LYS A 278 -14.74 18.23 -34.82
C LYS A 278 -14.64 18.96 -36.15
N ALA A 279 -14.74 20.29 -36.15
CA ALA A 279 -14.70 21.09 -37.36
C ALA A 279 -13.31 21.73 -37.53
N PRO A 280 -12.65 21.57 -38.70
CA PRO A 280 -11.43 22.30 -38.97
C PRO A 280 -11.70 23.80 -38.92
N THR A 281 -10.98 24.55 -38.08
CA THR A 281 -11.11 26.00 -38.07
C THR A 281 -10.51 26.54 -39.35
N SER A 282 -11.32 27.17 -40.18
CA SER A 282 -10.86 27.76 -41.45
C SER A 282 -10.87 29.27 -41.33
N PHE A 283 -9.69 29.86 -41.52
CA PHE A 283 -9.52 31.31 -41.52
C PHE A 283 -9.18 31.75 -42.94
N ILE A 284 -9.91 32.76 -43.44
CA ILE A 284 -9.60 33.42 -44.71
C ILE A 284 -9.24 34.85 -44.38
N ILE A 285 -7.97 35.21 -44.59
CA ILE A 285 -7.43 36.53 -44.32
C ILE A 285 -7.25 37.30 -45.63
N SER A 286 -7.63 38.58 -45.63
CA SER A 286 -7.35 39.50 -46.73
C SER A 286 -6.24 40.45 -46.28
N PRO A 287 -5.06 40.47 -46.92
CA PRO A 287 -4.02 41.41 -46.56
C PRO A 287 -4.56 42.83 -46.79
N LYS A 288 -4.46 43.69 -45.76
CA LYS A 288 -4.72 45.12 -45.86
C LYS A 288 -3.54 45.84 -46.48
#